data_AF-G9L0R4-F1
#
_entry.id   AF-G9L0R4-F1
#
_cell.length_a   1.000
_cell.length_b   1.000
_cell.length_c   1.000
_cell.angle_alpha   90.00
_cell.angle_beta   90.00
_cell.angle_gamma   90.00
#
_symmetry.space_group_name_H-M   'P 1'
#
loop_
_entity.id
_entity.type
_entity.pdbx_description
1 polymer ?
#
loop_
_entity_poly.entity_id
_entity_poly.type
_entity_poly.pdbx_seq_one_letter_code
_entity_poly.pdbx_strand_id
1 'polypeptide(L)'
;AGRLGSTVFVANLDYKVGWKKLKEVFSMAGVVVRADILEDKDGKSRGIGTVTFEQSIEAVQAISMFNGQLLFDRPMHVKMDERALPKGD
;
A
#
# COMPACT_ATOMS: atom_id res chain seq x y z
N ALA A 1 -15.55 16.78 7.73
CA ALA A 1 -14.15 16.29 7.80
C ALA A 1 -14.05 15.04 6.95
N GLY A 2 -13.13 14.99 5.98
CA GLY A 2 -12.97 13.81 5.12
C GLY A 2 -12.61 12.60 5.99
N ARG A 3 -13.37 11.51 5.87
CA ARG A 3 -13.01 10.27 6.57
C ARG A 3 -11.77 9.70 5.89
N LEU A 4 -10.68 9.55 6.63
CA LEU A 4 -9.47 8.90 6.13
C LEU A 4 -9.74 7.40 5.99
N GLY A 5 -9.50 6.84 4.80
CA GLY A 5 -9.50 5.39 4.61
C GLY A 5 -8.31 4.74 5.30
N SER A 6 -8.41 3.46 5.62
CA SER A 6 -7.29 2.65 6.13
C SER A 6 -6.49 1.98 5.01
N THR A 7 -6.70 2.37 3.76
CA THR A 7 -5.98 1.80 2.61
C THR A 7 -5.05 2.82 1.99
N VAL A 8 -3.83 2.38 1.67
CA VAL A 8 -2.86 3.13 0.90
C VAL A 8 -2.66 2.49 -0.46
N PHE A 9 -2.45 3.35 -1.45
CA PHE A 9 -2.03 2.99 -2.78
C PHE A 9 -0.51 3.15 -2.89
N VAL A 10 0.14 2.14 -3.45
CA VAL A 10 1.59 2.07 -3.62
C VAL A 10 1.90 1.93 -5.10
N ALA A 11 2.70 2.83 -5.65
CA ALA A 11 3.15 2.79 -7.04
C ALA A 11 4.68 2.85 -7.14
N ASN A 12 5.17 2.65 -8.36
CA ASN A 12 6.59 2.59 -8.69
C ASN A 12 7.32 1.42 -8.00
N LEU A 13 6.60 0.34 -7.72
CA LEU A 13 7.18 -0.89 -7.19
C LEU A 13 8.02 -1.60 -8.25
N ASP A 14 9.11 -2.23 -7.83
CA ASP A 14 9.82 -3.20 -8.67
C ASP A 14 8.89 -4.36 -9.05
N TYR A 15 8.99 -4.85 -10.28
CA TYR A 15 8.12 -5.91 -10.79
C TYR A 15 8.29 -7.25 -10.05
N LYS A 16 9.41 -7.42 -9.32
CA LYS A 16 9.66 -8.55 -8.42
C LYS A 16 8.92 -8.43 -7.08
N VAL A 17 8.41 -7.24 -6.74
CA VAL A 17 7.64 -7.03 -5.51
C VAL A 17 6.26 -7.64 -5.66
N GLY A 18 6.06 -8.75 -4.97
CA GLY A 18 4.74 -9.36 -4.79
C GLY A 18 4.03 -8.88 -3.52
N TRP A 19 2.76 -9.24 -3.38
CA TRP A 19 1.91 -8.85 -2.24
C TRP A 19 2.49 -9.30 -0.88
N LYS A 20 3.20 -10.43 -0.83
CA LYS A 20 3.85 -10.94 0.39
C LYS A 20 4.91 -9.97 0.91
N LYS A 21 5.77 -9.47 0.01
CA LYS A 21 6.82 -8.53 0.38
C LYS A 21 6.22 -7.17 0.75
N LEU A 22 5.19 -6.75 0.01
CA LEU A 22 4.46 -5.53 0.33
C LEU A 22 3.86 -5.59 1.74
N LYS A 23 3.21 -6.70 2.11
CA LYS A 23 2.71 -6.95 3.46
C LYS A 23 3.81 -6.88 4.51
N GLU A 24 4.91 -7.60 4.29
CA GLU A 24 6.05 -7.65 5.23
C GLU A 24 6.63 -6.25 5.52
N VAL A 25 6.87 -5.45 4.47
CA VAL A 25 7.41 -4.10 4.60
C VAL A 25 6.41 -3.18 5.30
N PHE A 26 5.16 -3.18 4.86
CA PHE A 26 4.13 -2.28 5.40
C PHE A 26 3.67 -2.67 6.80
N SER A 27 3.90 -3.91 7.24
CA SER A 27 3.67 -4.34 8.63
C SER A 27 4.51 -3.57 9.66
N MET A 28 5.56 -2.86 9.26
CA MET A 28 6.30 -1.98 10.17
C MET A 28 5.52 -0.70 10.53
N ALA A 29 4.52 -0.32 9.73
CA ALA A 29 3.67 0.84 9.99
C ALA A 29 2.37 0.49 10.74
N GLY A 30 1.99 -0.79 10.79
CA GLY A 30 0.77 -1.23 11.48
C GLY A 30 0.27 -2.61 11.06
N VAL A 31 -0.93 -2.96 11.50
CA VAL A 31 -1.55 -4.26 11.22
C VAL A 31 -2.12 -4.29 9.80
N VAL A 32 -1.42 -4.99 8.90
CA VAL A 32 -1.86 -5.17 7.50
C VAL A 32 -2.94 -6.26 7.41
N VAL A 33 -4.17 -5.82 7.15
CA VAL A 33 -5.34 -6.69 6.92
C VAL A 33 -5.28 -7.30 5.53
N ARG A 34 -4.94 -6.52 4.51
CA ARG A 34 -4.91 -6.96 3.11
C ARG A 34 -3.80 -6.27 2.34
N ALA A 35 -3.15 -7.00 1.44
CA ALA A 35 -2.18 -6.45 0.50
C ALA A 35 -2.41 -7.11 -0.86
N ASP A 36 -2.48 -6.31 -1.92
CA ASP A 36 -2.68 -6.76 -3.29
C ASP A 36 -1.69 -6.09 -4.23
N ILE A 37 -1.35 -6.78 -5.32
CA ILE A 37 -0.61 -6.22 -6.44
C ILE A 37 -1.55 -6.18 -7.64
N LEU A 38 -1.54 -5.05 -8.35
CA LEU A 38 -2.25 -4.94 -9.62
C LEU A 38 -1.42 -5.64 -10.68
N GLU A 39 -1.97 -6.70 -11.23
CA GLU A 39 -1.40 -7.46 -12.33
C GLU A 39 -2.05 -7.04 -13.66
N ASP A 40 -1.33 -7.24 -14.77
CA ASP A 40 -1.88 -7.11 -16.11
C ASP A 40 -2.61 -8.39 -16.55
N LYS A 41 -3.07 -8.42 -17.81
CA LYS A 41 -3.79 -9.58 -18.37
C LYS A 41 -2.93 -10.84 -18.49
N ASP A 42 -1.60 -10.69 -18.48
CA ASP A 42 -0.64 -11.77 -18.57
C ASP A 42 -0.15 -12.22 -17.17
N GLY A 43 -0.74 -11.68 -16.10
CA GLY A 43 -0.37 -11.99 -14.71
C GLY A 43 0.93 -11.32 -14.26
N LYS A 44 1.43 -10.30 -14.97
CA LYS A 44 2.64 -9.57 -14.59
C LYS A 44 2.29 -8.38 -13.72
N SER A 45 3.08 -8.15 -12.68
CA SER A 45 2.97 -6.97 -11.83
C SER A 45 3.04 -5.70 -12.67
N ARG A 46 2.11 -4.76 -12.44
CA ARG A 46 2.14 -3.42 -13.04
C ARG A 46 3.00 -2.45 -12.24
N GLY A 47 3.71 -2.92 -11.21
CA GLY A 47 4.47 -2.08 -10.28
C GLY A 47 3.58 -1.21 -9.40
N ILE A 48 2.34 -1.67 -9.17
CA ILE A 48 1.31 -0.96 -8.40
C ILE A 48 0.66 -1.97 -7.45
N GLY A 49 0.35 -1.54 -6.24
CA GLY A 49 -0.36 -2.34 -5.25
C GLY A 49 -1.19 -1.50 -4.27
N THR A 50 -1.99 -2.17 -3.47
CA THR A 50 -2.78 -1.56 -2.40
C THR A 50 -2.54 -2.29 -1.09
N VAL A 51 -2.48 -1.55 0.01
CA VAL A 51 -2.33 -2.10 1.36
C VAL A 51 -3.42 -1.54 2.24
N THR A 52 -4.25 -2.40 2.80
CA THR A 52 -5.30 -2.04 3.76
C THR A 52 -4.84 -2.42 5.16
N PHE A 53 -4.86 -1.42 6.02
CA PHE A 53 -4.58 -1.49 7.45
C PHE A 53 -5.86 -1.67 8.25
N GLU A 54 -5.69 -2.06 9.52
CA GLU A 54 -6.78 -2.15 10.48
C GLU A 54 -7.30 -0.75 10.85
N GLN A 55 -6.40 0.23 11.00
CA GLN A 55 -6.74 1.59 11.38
C GLN A 55 -6.28 2.62 10.34
N SER A 56 -7.01 3.73 10.24
CA SER A 56 -6.67 4.83 9.34
C SER A 56 -5.38 5.56 9.73
N ILE A 57 -5.03 5.58 11.02
CA ILE A 57 -3.77 6.17 11.49
C ILE A 57 -2.55 5.41 10.98
N GLU A 58 -2.63 4.08 10.89
CA GLU A 58 -1.55 3.22 10.36
C GLU A 58 -1.32 3.50 8.88
N ALA A 59 -2.39 3.75 8.11
CA ALA A 59 -2.29 4.18 6.72
C ALA A 59 -1.58 5.54 6.57
N VAL A 60 -1.86 6.51 7.45
CA VAL A 60 -1.15 7.80 7.48
C VAL A 60 0.33 7.59 7.81
N GLN A 61 0.63 6.76 8.80
CA GLN A 61 2.01 6.42 9.20
C GLN A 61 2.76 5.75 8.05
N ALA A 62 2.14 4.79 7.36
CA ALA A 62 2.72 4.11 6.22
C ALA A 62 3.11 5.08 5.10
N ILE A 63 2.27 6.07 4.80
CA ILE A 63 2.61 7.12 3.82
C ILE A 63 3.84 7.90 4.28
N SER A 64 3.86 8.34 5.55
CA SER A 64 5.00 9.10 6.07
C SER A 64 6.29 8.30 6.11
N MET A 65 6.21 6.99 6.36
CA MET A 65 7.37 6.11 6.48
C MET A 65 7.93 5.69 5.13
N PHE A 66 7.05 5.35 4.18
CA PHE A 66 7.45 4.64 2.96
C PHE A 66 7.40 5.48 1.69
N ASN A 67 6.69 6.61 1.68
CA ASN A 67 6.69 7.47 0.50
C ASN A 67 8.09 8.02 0.23
N GLY A 68 8.63 7.78 -0.96
CA GLY A 68 9.99 8.13 -1.36
C GLY A 68 11.07 7.16 -0.89
N GLN A 69 10.74 6.15 -0.07
CA GLN A 69 11.72 5.13 0.35
C GLN A 69 12.01 4.15 -0.76
N LEU A 70 13.26 3.69 -0.82
CA LEU A 70 13.69 2.66 -1.77
C LEU A 70 13.20 1.28 -1.30
N LEU A 71 12.47 0.59 -2.17
CA LEU A 71 12.25 -0.84 -2.05
C LEU A 71 12.90 -1.52 -3.26
N PHE A 72 13.97 -2.28 -2.98
CA PHE A 72 14.98 -2.63 -3.98
C PHE A 72 15.63 -1.35 -4.53
N ASP A 73 15.58 -1.13 -5.84
CA ASP A 73 16.24 0.00 -6.51
C ASP A 73 15.24 1.03 -7.05
N ARG A 74 14.02 1.04 -6.49
CA ARG A 74 12.95 1.94 -6.92
C ARG A 74 12.31 2.66 -5.73
N PRO A 75 12.15 4.00 -5.80
CA PRO A 75 11.47 4.76 -4.76
C PRO A 75 9.97 4.51 -4.81
N MET A 76 9.38 4.06 -3.71
CA MET A 76 7.95 3.82 -3.62
C MET A 76 7.17 5.13 -3.58
N HIS A 77 6.06 5.18 -4.30
CA HIS A 77 5.11 6.30 -4.22
C HIS A 77 3.89 5.84 -3.42
N VAL A 78 3.76 6.32 -2.19
CA VAL A 78 2.69 5.89 -1.27
C VAL A 78 1.74 7.05 -1.03
N LYS A 79 0.44 6.81 -1.22
CA LYS A 79 -0.62 7.82 -1.01
C LYS A 79 -1.87 7.18 -0.43
N MET A 80 -2.74 8.00 0.14
CA MET A 80 -4.07 7.53 0.56
C MET A 80 -4.85 7.00 -0.64
N ASP A 81 -5.55 5.88 -0.46
CA ASP A 81 -6.48 5.40 -1.46
C ASP A 81 -7.83 6.14 -1.30
N GLU A 82 -8.11 7.05 -2.23
CA GLU A 82 -9.35 7.85 -2.27
C GLU A 82 -10.60 6.99 -2.49
N ARG A 83 -10.45 5.73 -2.94
CA ARG A 83 -11.57 4.81 -3.17
C ARG A 83 -11.86 3.91 -1.97
N ALA A 84 -10.96 3.86 -0.99
CA ALA A 84 -11.18 3.09 0.23
C ALA A 84 -12.11 3.86 1.14
N LEU A 85 -13.42 3.69 0.91
CA LEU A 85 -14.42 4.11 1.88
C LEU A 85 -14.11 3.44 3.22
N PRO A 86 -14.18 4.18 4.34
CA PRO A 86 -14.05 3.57 5.66
C PRO A 86 -15.10 2.46 5.78
N LYS A 87 -14.68 1.29 6.26
CA LYS A 87 -15.62 0.22 6.62
C LYS A 87 -16.63 0.84 7.59
N GLY A 88 -17.90 0.89 7.20
CA GLY A 88 -18.96 1.33 8.08
C GLY A 88 -19.06 0.33 9.24
N ASP A 89 -19.00 0.85 10.46
CA ASP A 89 -19.35 0.13 11.68
C ASP A 89 -20.76 -0.48 11.61
#